data_AF-A0A4Z0BJ25-F1
#
_entry.id   AF-A0A4Z0BJ25-F1
#
_cell.length_a   1.000
_cell.length_b   1.000
_cell.length_c   1.000
_cell.angle_alpha   90.00
_cell.angle_beta   90.00
_cell.angle_gamma   90.00
#
_symmetry.space_group_name_H-M   'P 1'
#
loop_
_entity.id
_entity.type
_entity.pdbx_description
1 polymer ?
#
loop_
_entity_poly.entity_id
_entity_poly.type
_entity_poly.pdbx_seq_one_letter_code
_entity_poly.pdbx_strand_id
1 'polypeptide(L)'
;MGLGLTLTDDLLKHLGPQAPSHPGTCWEVGRLVLDEAHRSDVNALRQCLFLSLDYACTLTRVDNLYASCTHVLGRLYRRFAFNSFAADVPLAGTDKRYTLIHGYATEVLASLSGRQVTAH
;
A
#
# COMPACT_ATOMS: atom_id res chain seq x y z
N MET A 1 13.05 -3.22 -1.62
CA MET A 1 12.82 -3.38 -0.16
C MET A 1 13.95 -4.19 0.45
N GLY A 2 14.14 -4.08 1.77
CA GLY A 2 15.15 -4.85 2.52
C GLY A 2 16.39 -4.04 2.91
N LEU A 3 16.34 -2.71 2.85
CA LEU A 3 17.46 -1.85 3.28
C LEU A 3 17.37 -1.48 4.77
N GLY A 4 16.26 -1.82 5.44
CA GLY A 4 16.04 -1.52 6.85
C GLY A 4 15.72 -0.05 7.10
N LEU A 5 15.20 0.65 6.09
CA LEU A 5 14.96 2.10 6.15
C LEU A 5 13.50 2.45 6.45
N THR A 6 12.61 1.47 6.42
CA THR A 6 11.18 1.67 6.52
C THR A 6 10.52 0.74 7.53
N LEU A 7 9.33 1.13 8.00
CA LEU A 7 8.53 0.28 8.88
C LEU A 7 8.21 -1.07 8.23
N THR A 8 7.96 -1.07 6.93
CA THR A 8 7.69 -2.29 6.16
C THR A 8 8.90 -3.22 6.16
N ASP A 9 10.12 -2.69 6.00
CA ASP A 9 11.36 -3.47 6.10
C ASP A 9 11.54 -4.10 7.49
N ASP A 10 11.22 -3.38 8.57
CA ASP A 10 11.32 -3.91 9.94
C ASP A 10 10.28 -5.01 10.20
N LEU A 11 9.06 -4.85 9.70
CA LEU A 11 8.01 -5.86 9.82
C LEU A 11 8.32 -7.11 8.98
N LEU A 12 8.94 -6.95 7.80
CA LEU A 12 9.34 -8.07 6.95
C LEU A 12 10.36 -9.00 7.62
N LYS A 13 11.27 -8.46 8.46
CA LYS A 13 12.22 -9.28 9.23
C LYS A 13 11.51 -10.32 10.12
N HIS A 14 10.30 -10.03 10.57
CA HIS A 14 9.51 -10.94 11.40
C HIS A 14 8.87 -12.08 10.61
N LEU A 15 8.74 -11.95 9.29
CA LEU A 15 8.21 -13.01 8.43
C LEU A 15 9.27 -14.04 8.05
N GLY A 16 10.55 -13.69 8.12
CA GLY A 16 11.66 -14.60 7.81
C GLY A 16 11.50 -15.24 6.42
N PRO A 17 11.62 -16.58 6.29
CA PRO A 17 11.48 -17.28 5.00
C PRO A 17 10.11 -17.17 4.33
N GLN A 18 9.08 -16.74 5.06
CA GLN A 18 7.73 -16.53 4.52
C GLN A 18 7.57 -15.15 3.87
N ALA A 19 8.59 -14.30 3.94
CA ALA A 19 8.58 -13.02 3.24
C ALA A 19 8.50 -13.26 1.73
N PRO A 20 7.53 -12.65 1.03
CA PRO A 20 7.40 -12.83 -0.41
C PRO A 20 8.66 -12.38 -1.17
N SER A 21 9.19 -13.24 -2.05
CA SER A 21 10.22 -12.83 -3.01
C SER A 21 9.54 -12.25 -4.25
N HIS A 22 9.67 -10.94 -4.47
CA HIS A 22 9.13 -10.33 -5.67
C HIS A 22 10.24 -9.81 -6.58
N PRO A 23 10.31 -10.30 -7.83
CA PRO A 23 11.25 -9.79 -8.80
C PRO A 23 10.82 -8.40 -9.30
N GLY A 24 11.80 -7.56 -9.63
CA GLY A 24 11.58 -6.23 -10.20
C GLY A 24 11.71 -5.07 -9.22
N THR A 25 11.34 -3.88 -9.67
CA THR A 25 11.40 -2.66 -8.85
C THR A 25 10.30 -2.69 -7.78
N CYS A 26 10.68 -2.41 -6.53
CA CYS A 26 9.79 -2.47 -5.39
C CYS A 26 9.77 -1.11 -4.69
N TRP A 27 8.60 -0.47 -4.70
CA TRP A 27 8.36 0.82 -4.08
C TRP A 27 7.49 0.66 -2.84
N GLU A 28 7.71 1.50 -1.85
CA GLU A 28 6.86 1.56 -0.67
C GLU A 28 5.92 2.76 -0.74
N VAL A 29 4.64 2.51 -0.47
CA VAL A 29 3.62 3.52 -0.27
C VAL A 29 3.45 3.70 1.24
N GLY A 30 3.73 4.89 1.75
CA GLY A 30 3.66 5.17 3.18
C GLY A 30 3.31 6.62 3.47
N ARG A 31 2.94 6.88 4.74
CA ARG A 31 2.67 8.23 5.27
C ARG A 31 1.64 9.03 4.47
N LEU A 32 0.61 8.36 3.97
CA LEU A 32 -0.53 9.05 3.40
C LEU A 32 -1.31 9.72 4.53
N VAL A 33 -1.27 11.04 4.56
CA VAL A 33 -1.94 11.87 5.57
C VAL A 33 -2.98 12.71 4.84
N LEU A 34 -4.23 12.55 5.24
CA LEU A 34 -5.30 13.45 4.87
C LEU A 34 -5.58 14.38 6.05
N ASP A 35 -5.92 15.63 5.72
CA ASP A 35 -6.49 16.55 6.68
C ASP A 35 -7.71 15.92 7.36
N GLU A 36 -7.93 16.26 8.63
CA GLU A 36 -8.99 15.66 9.44
C GLU A 36 -10.38 15.80 8.79
N ALA A 37 -10.66 16.93 8.13
CA ALA A 37 -11.92 17.16 7.41
C ALA A 37 -12.16 16.19 6.25
N HIS A 38 -11.11 15.52 5.75
CA HIS A 38 -11.15 14.66 4.57
C HIS A 38 -10.85 13.19 4.86
N ARG A 39 -10.59 12.79 6.11
CA ARG A 39 -10.22 11.39 6.46
C ARG A 39 -11.30 10.36 6.16
N SER A 40 -12.56 10.75 6.16
CA SER A 40 -13.69 9.88 5.80
C SER A 40 -13.95 9.83 4.30
N ASP A 41 -13.34 10.71 3.51
CA ASP A 41 -13.52 10.77 2.06
C ASP A 41 -12.59 9.78 1.36
N VAL A 42 -13.14 8.61 1.05
CA VAL A 42 -12.45 7.56 0.30
C VAL A 42 -12.08 8.01 -1.11
N ASN A 43 -12.83 8.93 -1.73
CA ASN A 43 -12.52 9.43 -3.07
C ASN A 43 -11.32 10.36 -3.04
N ALA A 44 -11.22 11.21 -2.02
CA ALA A 44 -10.02 12.04 -1.79
C ALA A 44 -8.78 11.16 -1.63
N LEU A 45 -8.85 10.12 -0.78
CA LEU A 45 -7.77 9.16 -0.60
C LEU A 45 -7.36 8.49 -1.93
N ARG A 46 -8.36 7.99 -2.68
CA ARG A 46 -8.16 7.36 -4.00
C ARG A 46 -7.47 8.32 -4.97
N GLN A 47 -7.93 9.56 -5.03
CA GLN A 47 -7.37 10.56 -5.95
C GLN A 47 -5.92 10.91 -5.59
N CYS A 48 -5.61 11.08 -4.31
CA CYS A 48 -4.24 11.32 -3.86
C CYS A 48 -3.30 10.15 -4.23
N LEU A 49 -3.75 8.91 -4.02
CA LEU A 49 -3.01 7.72 -4.43
C LEU A 49 -2.83 7.65 -5.94
N PHE A 50 -3.90 7.92 -6.70
CA PHE A 50 -3.87 7.92 -8.16
C PHE A 50 -2.82 8.88 -8.69
N LEU A 51 -2.90 10.16 -8.30
CA LEU A 51 -1.97 11.19 -8.77
C LEU A 51 -0.52 10.88 -8.40
N SER A 52 -0.30 10.35 -7.19
CA SER A 52 1.04 10.02 -6.72
C SER A 52 1.65 8.85 -7.50
N LEU A 53 0.86 7.80 -7.73
CA LEU A 53 1.30 6.61 -8.46
C LEU A 53 1.46 6.89 -9.96
N ASP A 54 0.52 7.62 -10.56
CA ASP A 54 0.59 8.04 -11.96
C ASP A 54 1.88 8.83 -12.21
N TYR A 55 2.13 9.85 -11.40
CA TYR A 55 3.36 10.64 -11.47
C TYR A 55 4.61 9.76 -11.33
N ALA A 56 4.66 8.85 -10.35
CA ALA A 56 5.81 7.95 -10.19
C ALA A 56 6.03 7.07 -11.43
N CYS A 57 4.96 6.46 -11.96
CA CYS A 57 5.01 5.62 -13.16
C CYS A 57 5.44 6.39 -14.42
N THR A 58 5.19 7.71 -14.51
CA THR A 58 5.68 8.53 -15.63
C THR A 58 7.19 8.81 -15.56
N LEU A 59 7.76 8.84 -14.36
CA LEU A 59 9.16 9.20 -14.15
C LEU A 59 10.09 8.00 -14.04
N THR A 60 9.59 6.88 -13.56
CA THR A 60 10.41 5.71 -13.28
C THR A 60 9.61 4.42 -13.40
N ARG A 61 10.34 3.32 -13.52
CA ARG A 61 9.74 2.00 -13.51
C ARG A 61 9.30 1.65 -12.08
N VAL A 62 8.02 1.35 -11.95
CA VAL A 62 7.39 0.87 -10.71
C VAL A 62 6.66 -0.41 -11.05
N ASP A 63 7.18 -1.56 -10.63
CA ASP A 63 6.54 -2.86 -10.89
C ASP A 63 5.65 -3.28 -9.70
N ASN A 64 6.18 -3.16 -8.48
CA ASN A 64 5.53 -3.61 -7.25
C ASN A 64 5.43 -2.50 -6.22
N LEU A 65 4.28 -2.46 -5.53
CA LEU A 65 4.01 -1.57 -4.41
C LEU A 65 3.86 -2.39 -3.12
N TYR A 66 4.43 -1.88 -2.03
CA TYR A 66 4.27 -2.43 -0.69
C TYR A 66 3.83 -1.35 0.28
N ALA A 67 3.12 -1.76 1.32
CA ALA A 67 2.87 -0.88 2.46
C ALA A 67 2.64 -1.70 3.73
N SER A 68 2.95 -1.07 4.86
CA SER A 68 2.47 -1.48 6.17
C SER A 68 1.34 -0.55 6.61
N CYS A 69 0.24 -1.12 7.08
CA CYS A 69 -0.93 -0.35 7.48
C CYS A 69 -1.67 -1.01 8.64
N THR A 70 -2.59 -0.28 9.27
CA THR A 70 -3.51 -0.88 10.25
C THR A 70 -4.47 -1.82 9.55
N HIS A 71 -5.04 -2.79 10.28
CA HIS A 71 -6.01 -3.75 9.72
C HIS A 71 -7.21 -3.08 9.04
N VAL A 72 -7.68 -1.95 9.57
CA VAL A 72 -8.79 -1.19 9.00
C VAL A 72 -8.41 -0.62 7.63
N LEU A 73 -7.22 -0.04 7.51
CA LEU A 73 -6.72 0.49 6.23
C LEU A 73 -6.41 -0.63 5.24
N GLY A 74 -5.92 -1.78 5.70
CA GLY A 74 -5.72 -2.94 4.84
C GLY A 74 -7.00 -3.35 4.11
N ARG A 75 -8.16 -3.32 4.80
CA ARG A 75 -9.46 -3.58 4.17
C ARG A 75 -9.83 -2.53 3.11
N LEU A 76 -9.51 -1.27 3.36
CA LEU A 76 -9.76 -0.17 2.43
C LEU A 76 -8.89 -0.30 1.17
N TYR A 77 -7.59 -0.55 1.33
CA TYR A 77 -6.65 -0.68 0.22
C TYR A 77 -6.98 -1.85 -0.73
N ARG A 78 -7.68 -2.90 -0.27
CA ARG A 78 -8.20 -3.94 -1.16
C ARG A 78 -9.14 -3.42 -2.24
N ARG A 79 -9.81 -2.28 -2.02
CA ARG A 79 -10.63 -1.62 -3.06
C ARG A 79 -9.79 -1.04 -4.20
N PHE A 80 -8.48 -0.91 -4.00
CA PHE A 80 -7.52 -0.35 -4.94
C PHE A 80 -6.53 -1.42 -5.43
N ALA A 81 -6.97 -2.69 -5.51
CA ALA A 81 -6.20 -3.85 -5.95
C ALA A 81 -4.97 -4.24 -5.10
N PHE A 82 -4.81 -3.69 -3.89
CA PHE A 82 -3.85 -4.25 -2.94
C PHE A 82 -4.35 -5.56 -2.32
N ASN A 83 -3.45 -6.48 -2.03
CA ASN A 83 -3.70 -7.73 -1.32
C ASN A 83 -2.86 -7.80 -0.05
N SER A 84 -3.44 -8.31 1.04
CA SER A 84 -2.68 -8.61 2.26
C SER A 84 -1.92 -9.91 2.09
N PHE A 85 -0.61 -9.90 2.32
CA PHE A 85 0.20 -11.13 2.34
C PHE A 85 0.64 -11.51 3.76
N ALA A 86 0.54 -10.59 4.72
CA ALA A 86 0.69 -10.88 6.14
C ALA A 86 -0.23 -9.99 6.98
N ALA A 87 -0.77 -10.54 8.05
CA ALA A 87 -1.64 -9.85 8.99
C ALA A 87 -1.14 -10.07 10.43
N ASP A 88 -1.53 -9.16 11.33
CA ASP A 88 -1.23 -9.22 12.76
C ASP A 88 0.29 -9.26 13.07
N VAL A 89 1.10 -8.71 12.17
CA VAL A 89 2.55 -8.66 12.29
C VAL A 89 2.91 -7.69 13.42
N PRO A 90 3.56 -8.16 14.51
CA PRO A 90 3.88 -7.32 15.65
C PRO A 90 5.03 -6.37 15.30
N LEU A 91 4.94 -5.14 15.78
CA LEU A 91 6.06 -4.21 15.79
C LEU A 91 6.83 -4.35 17.11
N ALA A 92 8.09 -4.79 17.03
CA ALA A 92 8.95 -5.02 18.18
C ALA A 92 8.98 -3.82 19.14
N GLY A 93 8.89 -4.10 20.45
CA GLY A 93 8.89 -3.06 21.49
C GLY A 93 7.56 -2.31 21.64
N THR A 94 6.48 -2.76 20.99
CA THR A 94 5.15 -2.14 21.10
C THR A 94 4.04 -3.20 21.09
N ASP A 95 2.84 -2.83 21.53
CA ASP A 95 1.62 -3.65 21.38
C ASP A 95 0.96 -3.49 20.00
N LYS A 96 1.60 -2.76 19.07
CA LYS A 96 1.02 -2.45 17.76
C LYS A 96 1.17 -3.63 16.81
N ARG A 97 0.12 -3.84 16.03
CA ARG A 97 0.05 -4.84 14.96
C ARG A 97 -0.29 -4.20 13.63
N TYR A 98 0.34 -4.72 12.58
CA TYR A 98 0.22 -4.22 11.24
C TYR A 98 -0.19 -5.33 10.26
N THR A 99 -0.84 -4.90 9.19
CA THR A 99 -1.06 -5.69 7.98
C THR A 99 -0.08 -5.23 6.93
N LEU A 100 0.62 -6.18 6.31
CA LEU A 100 1.47 -5.93 5.16
C LEU A 100 0.67 -6.22 3.90
N ILE A 101 0.68 -5.24 2.99
CA ILE A 101 -0.04 -5.31 1.74
C ILE A 101 0.92 -5.14 0.56
N HIS A 102 0.55 -5.75 -0.57
CA HIS A 102 1.26 -5.70 -1.84
C HIS A 102 0.26 -5.42 -2.97
N GLY A 103 0.71 -4.77 -4.03
CA GLY A 103 -0.04 -4.67 -5.27
C GLY A 103 0.88 -4.46 -6.47
N TYR A 104 0.48 -4.95 -7.64
CA TYR A 104 1.16 -4.61 -8.89
C TYR A 104 0.79 -3.18 -9.27
N ALA A 105 1.79 -2.36 -9.61
CA ALA A 105 1.58 -0.94 -9.85
C ALA A 105 0.56 -0.67 -10.96
N THR A 106 0.56 -1.49 -12.02
CA THR A 106 -0.38 -1.39 -13.14
C THR A 106 -1.83 -1.69 -12.72
N GLU A 107 -2.05 -2.72 -11.92
CA GLU A 107 -3.38 -3.11 -11.42
C GLU A 107 -3.92 -2.09 -10.43
N VAL A 108 -3.06 -1.62 -9.52
CA VAL A 108 -3.39 -0.57 -8.55
C VAL A 108 -3.74 0.72 -9.29
N LEU A 109 -2.92 1.17 -10.23
CA LEU A 109 -3.17 2.38 -11.01
C LEU A 109 -4.48 2.28 -11.81
N ALA A 110 -4.73 1.14 -12.46
CA ALA A 110 -5.98 0.90 -13.18
C ALA A 110 -7.21 0.94 -12.24
N SER A 111 -7.11 0.33 -11.06
CA SER A 111 -8.18 0.36 -10.05
C SER A 111 -8.44 1.78 -9.52
N LEU A 112 -7.38 2.55 -9.29
CA LEU A 112 -7.45 3.94 -8.82
C LEU A 112 -8.03 4.91 -9.86
N SER A 113 -7.78 4.67 -11.16
CA SER A 113 -8.22 5.52 -12.28
C SER A 113 -9.74 5.67 -12.41
N GLY A 114 -10.51 4.81 -11.74
CA GLY A 114 -11.92 5.08 -11.48
C GLY A 114 -12.78 5.18 -12.75
N ARG A 115 -12.71 4.20 -13.65
CA ARG A 115 -13.74 4.01 -14.68
C ARG A 115 -15.09 3.81 -13.97
N GLN A 116 -15.82 4.88 -13.74
CA GLN A 116 -17.12 4.87 -13.10
C GLN A 116 -18.11 4.25 -14.09
N VAL A 117 -18.66 3.08 -13.78
CA VAL A 117 -20.00 2.74 -14.28
C VAL A 117 -20.96 3.58 -13.47
N THR A 118 -21.34 4.74 -13.99
CA THR A 118 -22.51 5.47 -13.52
C THR A 118 -23.74 4.62 -13.85
N ALA A 119 -24.31 3.97 -12.84
CA ALA A 119 -25.66 3.44 -12.93
C ALA A 119 -26.62 4.61 -12.70
N HIS A 120 -27.34 4.98 -13.77
CA HIS A 120 -28.54 5.82 -13.73
C HIS A 120 -29.75 5.00 -13.25
#